data_AF-A0A3D2SQZ2-F1
#
_entry.id   AF-A0A3D2SQZ2-F1
#
_cell.length_a   1.000
_cell.length_b   1.000
_cell.length_c   1.000
_cell.angle_alpha   90.00
_cell.angle_beta   90.00
_cell.angle_gamma   90.00
#
_symmetry.space_group_name_H-M   'P 1'
#
loop_
_entity.id
_entity.type
_entity.pdbx_description
1 polymer ?
#
loop_
_entity_poly.entity_id
_entity_poly.type
_entity_poly.pdbx_seq_one_letter_code
_entity_poly.pdbx_strand_id
1 'polypeptide(L)'
;MKALFFSDEIHQFHWSMLKSVLLILSLLPLSQGILALWQMSDATSQIMVGFIALSIFSAILILSFYSALKATVLKIVLEQQISNIEQAIVSIYRYVPMLSLAAMLSYLTATL
;
A
#
# COMPACT_ATOMS: atom_id res chain seq x y z
N MET A 1 6.65 33.88 -2.97
CA MET A 1 5.55 33.03 -2.46
C MET A 1 5.53 31.62 -3.11
N LYS A 2 6.66 31.02 -3.50
CA LYS A 2 6.70 29.67 -4.12
C LYS A 2 7.09 28.55 -3.14
N ALA A 3 7.85 28.86 -2.09
CA ALA A 3 8.26 27.88 -1.07
C ALA A 3 7.08 27.21 -0.34
N LEU A 4 5.94 27.90 -0.20
CA LEU A 4 4.72 27.34 0.39
C LEU A 4 4.07 26.28 -0.50
N PHE A 5 4.01 26.50 -1.82
CA PHE A 5 3.47 25.53 -2.78
C PHE A 5 4.33 24.26 -2.87
N PHE A 6 5.66 24.40 -2.79
CA PHE A 6 6.59 23.26 -2.78
C PHE A 6 6.46 22.39 -1.53
N SER A 7 6.28 23.01 -0.36
CA SER A 7 6.00 22.27 0.88
C SER A 7 4.70 21.47 0.74
N ASP A 8 3.69 22.02 0.06
CA ASP A 8 2.39 21.39 -0.11
C ASP A 8 2.46 20.18 -1.06
N GLU A 9 3.20 20.26 -2.16
CA GLU A 9 3.38 19.13 -3.10
C GLU A 9 4.14 17.96 -2.45
N ILE A 10 5.21 18.25 -1.71
CA ILE A 10 5.97 17.22 -0.99
C ILE A 10 5.12 16.64 0.15
N HIS A 11 4.36 17.47 0.86
CA HIS A 11 3.45 17.00 1.90
C HIS A 11 2.32 16.13 1.33
N GLN A 12 1.71 16.53 0.22
CA GLN A 12 0.68 15.76 -0.47
C GLN A 12 1.22 14.43 -1.00
N PHE A 13 2.44 14.44 -1.54
CA PHE A 13 3.15 13.24 -1.94
C PHE A 13 3.39 12.32 -0.75
N HIS A 14 3.99 12.82 0.33
CA HIS A 14 4.22 12.05 1.56
C HIS A 14 2.92 11.48 2.13
N TRP A 15 1.85 12.26 2.15
CA TRP A 15 0.53 11.83 2.61
C TRP A 15 -0.06 10.72 1.74
N SER A 16 0.10 10.81 0.42
CA SER A 16 -0.29 9.74 -0.50
C SER A 16 0.50 8.46 -0.25
N MET A 17 1.80 8.58 0.03
CA MET A 17 2.69 7.45 0.35
C MET A 17 2.27 6.79 1.66
N LEU A 18 2.02 7.59 2.70
CA LEU A 18 1.58 7.10 4.01
C LEU A 18 0.25 6.35 3.90
N LYS A 19 -0.73 6.90 3.16
CA LYS A 19 -2.00 6.21 2.89
C LYS A 19 -1.79 4.86 2.21
N SER A 20 -0.87 4.81 1.24
CA SER A 20 -0.53 3.57 0.54
C SER A 20 0.05 2.53 1.51
N VAL A 21 1.02 2.92 2.33
CA VAL A 21 1.63 2.04 3.34
C VAL A 21 0.61 1.58 4.37
N LEU A 22 -0.27 2.46 4.86
CA LEU A 22 -1.34 2.09 5.79
C LEU A 22 -2.33 1.11 5.18
N LEU A 23 -2.70 1.30 3.91
CA LEU A 23 -3.54 0.35 3.17
C LEU A 23 -2.86 -1.02 3.08
N ILE A 24 -1.57 -1.07 2.76
CA ILE A 24 -0.79 -2.32 2.72
C ILE A 24 -0.74 -2.97 4.12
N LEU A 25 -0.47 -2.20 5.17
CA LEU A 25 -0.44 -2.71 6.54
C LEU A 25 -1.79 -3.27 7.00
N SER A 26 -2.90 -2.72 6.49
CA SER A 26 -4.25 -3.22 6.78
C SER A 26 -4.52 -4.64 6.27
N LEU A 27 -3.70 -5.15 5.32
CA LEU A 27 -3.78 -6.54 4.87
C LEU A 27 -3.54 -7.54 6.00
N LEU A 28 -2.78 -7.16 7.03
CA LEU A 28 -2.44 -8.03 8.15
C LEU A 28 -3.61 -8.27 9.11
N PRO A 29 -4.30 -7.25 9.67
CA PRO A 29 -5.53 -7.50 10.43
C PRO A 29 -6.64 -8.08 9.56
N LEU A 30 -6.67 -7.77 8.26
CA LEU A 30 -7.65 -8.34 7.34
C LEU A 30 -7.46 -9.86 7.16
N SER A 31 -6.22 -10.33 6.96
CA SER A 31 -5.95 -11.76 6.83
C SER A 31 -6.30 -12.53 8.10
N GLN A 32 -6.00 -11.96 9.27
CA GLN A 32 -6.39 -12.52 10.57
C GLN A 32 -7.92 -12.55 10.74
N GLY A 33 -8.62 -11.48 10.33
CA GLY A 33 -10.08 -11.43 10.36
C GLY A 33 -10.71 -12.49 9.44
N ILE A 34 -10.15 -12.69 8.25
CA ILE A 34 -10.58 -13.74 7.31
C ILE A 34 -10.36 -15.14 7.92
N LEU A 35 -9.19 -15.39 8.51
CA LEU A 35 -8.91 -16.67 9.18
C LEU A 35 -9.88 -16.94 10.32
N ALA A 36 -10.17 -15.94 11.16
CA ALA A 36 -11.13 -16.07 12.23
C ALA A 36 -12.54 -16.40 11.71
N LEU A 37 -13.00 -15.69 10.67
CA LEU A 37 -14.30 -15.97 10.04
C LEU A 37 -14.35 -17.37 9.41
N TRP A 38 -13.26 -17.81 8.80
CA TRP A 38 -13.14 -19.16 8.25
C TRP A 38 -13.23 -20.23 9.35
N GLN A 39 -12.58 -20.03 10.49
CA GLN A 39 -12.60 -20.97 11.61
C GLN A 39 -13.94 -21.00 12.35
N MET A 40 -14.69 -19.89 12.35
CA MET A 40 -16.00 -19.79 12.99
C MET A 40 -17.15 -20.28 12.10
N SER A 41 -16.90 -20.51 10.80
CA SER A 41 -17.93 -20.94 9.85
C SER A 41 -18.21 -22.43 10.00
N ASP A 42 -19.50 -22.80 9.95
CA ASP A 42 -19.92 -24.19 9.81
C ASP A 42 -19.38 -24.79 8.50
N ALA A 43 -19.11 -26.10 8.49
CA ALA A 43 -18.55 -26.81 7.34
C ALA A 43 -19.37 -26.64 6.05
N THR A 44 -20.70 -26.49 6.17
CA THR A 44 -21.62 -26.26 5.04
C THR A 44 -21.53 -24.86 4.45
N SER A 45 -21.18 -23.84 5.24
CA SER A 45 -21.03 -22.44 4.79
C SER A 45 -19.58 -22.05 4.48
N GLN A 46 -18.62 -22.90 4.82
CA GLN A 46 -17.18 -22.64 4.67
C GLN A 46 -16.77 -22.31 3.23
N ILE A 47 -17.34 -22.99 2.22
CA ILE A 47 -17.06 -22.70 0.81
C ILE A 47 -17.52 -21.28 0.45
N MET A 48 -18.73 -20.90 0.87
CA MET A 48 -19.29 -19.57 0.61
C MET A 48 -18.44 -18.48 1.28
N VAL A 49 -18.09 -18.67 2.56
CA VAL A 49 -17.22 -17.75 3.31
C VAL A 49 -15.84 -17.65 2.65
N GLY A 50 -15.29 -18.77 2.16
CA GLY A 50 -14.04 -18.79 1.40
C GLY A 50 -14.05 -17.93 0.15
N PHE A 51 -15.09 -18.08 -0.67
CA PHE A 51 -15.24 -17.26 -1.88
C PHE A 51 -15.36 -15.77 -1.56
N ILE A 52 -16.12 -15.41 -0.53
CA ILE A 52 -16.28 -14.02 -0.09
C ILE A 52 -14.93 -13.48 0.41
N ALA A 53 -14.25 -14.23 1.28
CA ALA A 53 -12.96 -13.86 1.83
C ALA A 53 -11.89 -13.66 0.75
N LEU A 54 -11.74 -14.62 -0.18
CA LEU A 54 -10.80 -14.53 -1.30
C LEU A 54 -11.11 -13.34 -2.21
N SER A 55 -12.39 -13.07 -2.47
CA SER A 55 -12.81 -11.94 -3.30
C SER A 55 -12.46 -10.60 -2.66
N ILE A 56 -12.77 -10.43 -1.36
CA ILE A 56 -12.45 -9.20 -0.61
C ILE A 56 -10.94 -9.01 -0.50
N PHE A 57 -10.22 -10.07 -0.15
CA PHE A 57 -8.76 -10.02 -0.01
C PHE A 57 -8.07 -9.68 -1.33
N SER A 58 -8.50 -10.30 -2.42
CA SER A 58 -8.02 -10.01 -3.77
C SER A 58 -8.27 -8.56 -4.17
N ALA A 59 -9.48 -8.03 -3.93
CA ALA A 59 -9.81 -6.64 -4.22
C ALA A 59 -8.90 -5.66 -3.46
N ILE A 60 -8.66 -5.91 -2.17
CA ILE A 60 -7.81 -5.05 -1.34
C ILE A 60 -6.33 -5.18 -1.73
N LEU A 61 -5.88 -6.38 -2.11
CA LEU A 61 -4.54 -6.59 -2.66
C LEU A 61 -4.31 -5.81 -3.95
N ILE A 62 -5.25 -5.86 -4.90
CA ILE A 62 -5.18 -5.11 -6.15
C ILE A 62 -5.16 -3.61 -5.88
N LEU A 63 -5.99 -3.13 -4.95
CA LEU A 63 -6.03 -1.72 -4.56
C LEU A 63 -4.71 -1.26 -3.92
N SER A 64 -4.12 -2.11 -3.08
CA SER A 64 -2.82 -1.88 -2.44
C SER A 64 -1.70 -1.82 -3.48
N PHE A 65 -1.67 -2.78 -4.42
CA PHE A 65 -0.73 -2.80 -5.53
C PHE A 65 -0.86 -1.56 -6.40
N TYR A 66 -2.07 -1.20 -6.81
CA TYR A 66 -2.33 -0.02 -7.62
C TYR A 66 -1.87 1.27 -6.90
N SER A 67 -2.17 1.39 -5.61
CA SER A 67 -1.74 2.53 -4.80
C SER A 67 -0.21 2.64 -4.71
N ALA A 68 0.47 1.53 -4.44
CA ALA A 68 1.93 1.48 -4.37
C ALA A 68 2.61 1.77 -5.73
N LEU A 69 2.04 1.25 -6.81
CA LEU A 69 2.51 1.49 -8.16
C LEU A 69 2.31 2.96 -8.56
N LYS A 70 1.15 3.55 -8.24
CA LYS A 70 0.88 4.97 -8.49
C LYS A 70 1.94 5.85 -7.82
N ALA A 71 2.26 5.59 -6.55
CA ALA A 71 3.34 6.26 -5.83
C ALA A 71 4.71 6.13 -6.52
N THR A 72 5.01 4.94 -7.02
CA THR A 72 6.28 4.64 -7.70
C THR A 72 6.37 5.33 -9.06
N VAL A 73 5.28 5.39 -9.83
CA VAL A 73 5.26 5.95 -11.19
C VAL A 73 5.01 7.46 -11.20
N LEU A 74 4.45 8.04 -10.14
CA LEU A 74 4.14 9.48 -10.04
C LEU A 74 5.39 10.32 -10.29
N LYS A 75 5.53 10.82 -11.52
CA LYS A 75 6.58 11.77 -11.88
C LYS A 75 6.23 13.10 -11.23
N ILE A 76 6.78 13.35 -10.06
CA ILE A 76 6.77 14.70 -9.50
C ILE A 76 7.66 15.52 -10.45
N VAL A 77 7.04 16.47 -11.13
CA VAL A 77 7.73 17.44 -11.99
C VAL A 77 8.46 18.39 -11.04
N LEU A 78 9.59 17.93 -10.49
CA LEU A 78 10.58 18.77 -9.83
C LEU A 78 11.32 19.55 -10.92
N GLU A 79 10.60 20.34 -11.70
CA GLU A 79 11.22 21.24 -12.65
C GLU A 79 11.84 22.41 -11.88
N GLN A 80 13.17 22.42 -11.86
CA GLN A 80 14.06 23.58 -11.85
C GLN A 80 14.54 24.21 -10.52
N GLN A 81 14.14 23.78 -9.32
CA GLN A 81 14.58 24.46 -8.07
C GLN A 81 15.07 23.59 -6.91
N ILE A 82 15.33 22.30 -7.12
CA ILE A 82 15.70 21.39 -6.04
C ILE A 82 17.15 20.91 -6.17
N SER A 83 17.84 20.80 -5.03
CA SER A 83 19.19 20.26 -4.95
C SER A 83 19.20 18.79 -5.41
N ASN A 84 20.25 18.38 -6.14
CA ASN A 84 20.42 16.99 -6.60
C ASN A 84 20.26 15.95 -5.48
N ILE A 85 20.58 16.32 -4.23
CA ILE A 85 20.44 15.47 -3.04
C ILE A 85 18.98 15.23 -2.68
N GLU A 86 18.16 16.28 -2.64
CA GLU A 86 16.74 16.20 -2.32
C GLU A 86 15.99 15.40 -3.39
N GLN A 87 16.35 15.59 -4.67
CA GLN A 87 15.79 14.80 -5.77
C GLN A 87 16.13 13.31 -5.64
N ALA A 88 17.36 12.98 -5.22
CA ALA A 88 17.77 11.60 -4.96
C ALA A 88 16.98 10.98 -3.79
N ILE A 89 16.81 11.71 -2.69
CA ILE A 89 16.04 11.24 -1.53
C ILE A 89 14.58 10.98 -1.91
N VAL A 90 13.94 11.89 -2.64
CA VAL A 90 12.56 11.73 -3.10
C VAL A 90 12.44 10.52 -4.05
N SER A 91 13.42 10.33 -4.94
CA SER A 91 13.46 9.18 -5.84
C SER A 91 13.51 7.85 -5.07
N ILE A 92 14.36 7.73 -4.05
CA ILE A 92 14.45 6.53 -3.21
C ILE A 92 13.14 6.35 -2.42
N TYR A 93 12.63 7.43 -1.84
CA TYR A 93 11.44 7.39 -1.00
C TYR A 93 10.21 6.87 -1.76
N ARG A 94 10.09 7.15 -3.07
CA ARG A 94 9.01 6.64 -3.95
C ARG A 94 8.86 5.12 -3.97
N TYR A 95 9.93 4.37 -3.70
CA TYR A 95 9.89 2.90 -3.70
C TYR A 95 9.41 2.29 -2.38
N VAL A 96 9.28 3.09 -1.31
CA VAL A 96 8.89 2.60 0.02
C VAL A 96 7.57 1.83 0.02
N PRO A 97 6.48 2.29 -0.63
CA PRO A 97 5.22 1.55 -0.68
C PRO A 97 5.35 0.19 -1.39
N MET A 98 6.11 0.12 -2.48
CA MET A 98 6.35 -1.15 -3.20
C MET A 98 7.17 -2.13 -2.35
N LEU A 99 8.21 -1.65 -1.66
CA LEU A 99 8.97 -2.47 -0.71
C LEU A 99 8.09 -2.98 0.44
N SER A 100 7.24 -2.12 0.99
CA SER A 100 6.27 -2.50 2.02
C SER A 100 5.31 -3.60 1.53
N LEU A 101 4.79 -3.46 0.30
CA LEU A 101 3.93 -4.46 -0.30
C LEU A 101 4.65 -5.80 -0.48
N ALA A 102 5.89 -5.77 -1.00
CA ALA A 102 6.71 -6.97 -1.18
C ALA A 102 6.99 -7.68 0.16
N ALA A 103 7.33 -6.91 1.20
CA ALA A 103 7.54 -7.44 2.54
C ALA A 103 6.25 -8.05 3.12
N MET A 104 5.12 -7.37 2.96
CA MET A 104 3.82 -7.85 3.44
C MET A 104 3.39 -9.15 2.74
N LEU A 105 3.54 -9.22 1.41
CA LEU A 105 3.24 -10.44 0.66
C LEU A 105 4.14 -11.60 1.05
N SER A 106 5.44 -11.33 1.25
CA SER A 106 6.40 -12.34 1.71
C SER A 106 6.03 -12.87 3.09
N TYR A 107 5.66 -11.97 4.01
CA TYR A 107 5.21 -12.34 5.35
C TYR A 107 3.93 -13.17 5.32
N LEU A 108 2.90 -12.72 4.58
CA LEU A 108 1.62 -13.41 4.48
C LEU A 108 1.79 -14.80 3.89
N THR A 109 2.59 -14.94 2.83
CA THR A 109 2.85 -16.25 2.21
C THR A 109 3.64 -17.19 3.12
N ALA A 110 4.48 -16.66 4.02
CA ALA A 110 5.24 -17.47 4.96
C ALA A 110 4.45 -17.87 6.22
N THR A 111 3.30 -17.23 6.48
CA THR A 111 2.55 -17.37 7.75
C THR A 111 1.12 -17.89 7.59
N LEU A 112 0.52 -17.79 6.40
CA LEU A 112 -0.74 -18.43 6.00
C LEU A 112 -0.46 -19.80 5.39
#